data_AF-A0A7K2X486-F1
#
_entry.id   AF-A0A7K2X486-F1
#
_cell.length_a   1.000
_cell.length_b   1.000
_cell.length_c   1.000
_cell.angle_alpha   90.00
_cell.angle_beta   90.00
_cell.angle_gamma   90.00
#
_symmetry.space_group_name_H-M   'P 1'
#
loop_
_entity.id
_entity.type
_entity.pdbx_description
1 polymer ?
#
loop_
_entity_poly.entity_id
_entity_poly.type
_entity_poly.pdbx_seq_one_letter_code
_entity_poly.pdbx_strand_id
1 'polypeptide(L)'
;VLGEDHPDTLAARQERAYALGRLGRHPEAYELYVEVLAARERTVGPDHPDTLRCRHNLAFTLGRLGRLEEAHRTAHEVAEARARLLGPAHPDTLATRQEVAHVLGRLGRGE
;
A
#
# COMPACT_ATOMS: atom_id res chain seq x y z
N VAL A 1 -25.04 7.00 -10.86
CA VAL A 1 -23.81 7.37 -10.11
C VAL A 1 -23.40 6.13 -9.32
N LEU A 2 -22.13 5.72 -9.38
CA LEU A 2 -21.62 4.58 -8.61
C LEU A 2 -21.51 4.97 -7.13
N GLY A 3 -21.82 4.05 -6.20
CA GLY A 3 -21.71 4.31 -4.75
C GLY A 3 -20.27 4.50 -4.29
N GLU A 4 -20.08 5.00 -3.07
CA GLU A 4 -18.74 5.28 -2.50
C GLU A 4 -17.88 4.01 -2.36
N ASP A 5 -18.52 2.89 -2.04
CA ASP A 5 -17.89 1.58 -1.87
C ASP A 5 -17.82 0.77 -3.19
N HIS A 6 -18.27 1.32 -4.32
CA HIS A 6 -18.21 0.62 -5.61
C HIS A 6 -16.75 0.41 -6.05
N PRO A 7 -16.37 -0.76 -6.60
CA PRO A 7 -14.99 -1.07 -6.99
C PRO A 7 -14.32 0.01 -7.87
N ASP A 8 -15.01 0.50 -8.89
CA ASP A 8 -14.48 1.54 -9.78
C ASP A 8 -14.31 2.90 -9.07
N THR A 9 -15.20 3.23 -8.12
CA THR A 9 -15.07 4.45 -7.31
C THR A 9 -13.81 4.35 -6.44
N LEU A 10 -13.59 3.19 -5.81
CA LEU A 10 -12.41 2.93 -4.99
C LEU A 10 -11.13 2.90 -5.82
N ALA A 11 -11.17 2.34 -7.04
CA ALA A 11 -10.05 2.38 -7.97
C ALA A 11 -9.69 3.82 -8.35
N ALA A 12 -10.67 4.66 -8.72
CA ALA A 12 -10.43 6.06 -9.05
C ALA A 12 -9.86 6.86 -7.85
N ARG A 13 -10.35 6.60 -6.62
CA ARG A 13 -9.79 7.22 -5.40
C ARG A 13 -8.35 6.78 -5.15
N GLN A 14 -8.02 5.50 -5.36
CA GLN A 14 -6.65 5.03 -5.24
C GLN A 14 -5.72 5.68 -6.27
N GLU A 15 -6.14 5.82 -7.53
CA GLU A 15 -5.36 6.49 -8.57
C GLU A 15 -5.15 7.98 -8.24
N ARG A 16 -6.14 8.64 -7.64
CA ARG A 16 -5.97 10.00 -7.11
C ARG A 16 -4.93 10.05 -5.99
N ALA A 17 -4.94 9.10 -5.06
CA ALA A 17 -3.92 9.02 -4.00
C ALA A 17 -2.52 8.81 -4.59
N TYR A 18 -2.40 7.97 -5.61
CA TYR A 18 -1.16 7.77 -6.35
C TYR A 18 -0.67 9.07 -7.01
N ALA A 19 -1.56 9.79 -7.70
CA ALA A 19 -1.24 11.09 -8.31
C ALA A 19 -0.79 12.13 -7.27
N LEU A 20 -1.44 12.20 -6.11
CA LEU A 20 -1.02 13.08 -5.00
C LEU A 20 0.40 12.75 -4.54
N GLY A 21 0.73 11.48 -4.34
CA GLY A 21 2.07 11.05 -3.97
C GLY A 21 3.13 11.41 -5.02
N ARG A 22 2.80 11.29 -6.32
CA ARG A 22 3.70 11.72 -7.41
C ARG A 22 3.95 13.22 -7.43
N LEU A 23 3.00 14.02 -6.96
CA LEU A 23 3.14 15.47 -6.79
C LEU A 23 3.84 15.87 -5.48
N GLY A 24 4.30 14.90 -4.68
CA GLY A 24 4.93 15.15 -3.39
C GLY A 24 3.95 15.43 -2.24
N ARG A 25 2.65 15.33 -2.49
CA ARG A 25 1.57 15.55 -1.51
C ARG A 25 1.31 14.29 -0.70
N HIS A 26 2.36 13.78 -0.04
CA HIS A 26 2.33 12.51 0.69
C HIS A 26 1.33 12.45 1.85
N PRO A 27 1.12 13.52 2.66
CA PRO A 27 0.10 13.49 3.71
C PRO A 27 -1.31 13.28 3.15
N GLU A 28 -1.64 13.95 2.05
CA GLU A 28 -2.97 13.84 1.43
C GLU A 28 -3.17 12.49 0.73
N ALA A 29 -2.11 11.95 0.12
CA ALA A 29 -2.11 10.60 -0.41
C ALA A 29 -2.35 9.56 0.70
N TYR A 30 -1.71 9.75 1.86
CA TYR A 30 -1.84 8.85 3.01
C TYR A 30 -3.30 8.78 3.49
N GLU A 31 -3.93 9.92 3.76
CA GLU A 31 -5.34 9.95 4.21
C GLU A 31 -6.26 9.23 3.22
N LEU A 32 -6.09 9.50 1.91
CA LEU A 32 -6.92 8.87 0.89
C LEU A 32 -6.67 7.35 0.76
N TYR A 33 -5.43 6.89 0.89
CA TYR A 33 -5.13 5.46 0.92
C TYR A 33 -5.72 4.77 2.15
N VAL A 34 -5.73 5.42 3.32
CA VAL A 34 -6.36 4.88 4.54
C VAL A 34 -7.87 4.70 4.35
N GLU A 35 -8.55 5.71 3.79
CA GLU A 35 -9.99 5.62 3.48
C GLU A 35 -10.30 4.47 2.51
N VAL A 36 -9.55 4.38 1.40
CA VAL A 36 -9.75 3.34 0.39
C VAL A 36 -9.44 1.95 0.95
N LEU A 37 -8.39 1.82 1.77
CA LEU A 37 -8.04 0.56 2.40
C LEU A 37 -9.16 0.08 3.33
N ALA A 38 -9.68 0.95 4.19
CA ALA A 38 -10.78 0.61 5.09
C ALA A 38 -12.06 0.19 4.34
N ALA A 39 -12.38 0.87 3.23
CA ALA A 39 -13.51 0.49 2.38
C ALA A 39 -13.30 -0.89 1.71
N ARG A 40 -12.09 -1.18 1.22
CA ARG A 40 -11.78 -2.47 0.60
C ARG A 40 -11.75 -3.62 1.59
N GLU A 41 -11.15 -3.43 2.76
CA GLU A 41 -11.15 -4.43 3.83
C GLU A 41 -12.58 -4.79 4.24
N ARG A 42 -13.50 -3.83 4.28
CA ARG A 42 -14.92 -4.06 4.58
C ARG A 42 -15.68 -4.78 3.46
N THR A 43 -15.40 -4.43 2.20
CA THR A 43 -16.22 -4.86 1.05
C THR A 43 -15.76 -6.18 0.43
N VAL A 44 -14.44 -6.38 0.30
CA VAL A 44 -13.85 -7.54 -0.38
C VAL A 44 -12.84 -8.31 0.49
N GLY A 45 -12.54 -7.81 1.68
CA GLY A 45 -11.66 -8.44 2.64
C GLY A 45 -10.18 -8.03 2.52
N PRO A 46 -9.37 -8.33 3.56
CA PRO A 46 -7.98 -7.90 3.67
C PRO A 46 -7.03 -8.56 2.65
N ASP A 47 -7.33 -9.79 2.26
CA ASP A 47 -6.49 -10.60 1.37
C ASP A 47 -6.81 -10.43 -0.13
N HIS A 48 -7.84 -9.64 -0.47
CA HIS A 48 -8.17 -9.38 -1.87
C HIS A 48 -7.01 -8.67 -2.59
N PRO A 49 -6.66 -9.02 -3.85
CA PRO A 49 -5.53 -8.44 -4.57
C PRO A 49 -5.50 -6.90 -4.58
N ASP A 50 -6.67 -6.28 -4.77
CA ASP A 50 -6.79 -4.82 -4.70
C ASP A 50 -6.56 -4.26 -3.30
N THR A 51 -7.00 -4.94 -2.24
CA THR A 51 -6.73 -4.52 -0.86
C THR A 51 -5.23 -4.55 -0.58
N LEU A 52 -4.56 -5.63 -0.96
CA LEU A 52 -3.11 -5.78 -0.85
C LEU A 52 -2.34 -4.76 -1.69
N ARG A 53 -2.84 -4.41 -2.88
CA ARG A 53 -2.29 -3.33 -3.71
C ARG A 53 -2.38 -1.98 -3.01
N CYS A 54 -3.55 -1.64 -2.46
CA CYS A 54 -3.74 -0.40 -1.71
C CYS A 54 -2.81 -0.33 -0.47
N ARG A 55 -2.72 -1.43 0.28
CA ARG A 55 -1.85 -1.53 1.47
C ARG A 55 -0.36 -1.42 1.12
N HIS A 56 0.08 -1.98 -0.01
CA HIS A 56 1.42 -1.77 -0.54
C HIS A 56 1.70 -0.30 -0.86
N ASN A 57 0.78 0.39 -1.53
CA ASN A 57 0.93 1.82 -1.83
C ASN A 57 0.98 2.67 -0.54
N LEU A 58 0.17 2.32 0.47
CA LEU A 58 0.20 2.98 1.78
C LEU A 58 1.57 2.82 2.46
N ALA A 59 2.17 1.62 2.40
CA ALA A 59 3.52 1.38 2.93
C ALA A 59 4.58 2.27 2.26
N PHE A 60 4.53 2.39 0.92
CA PHE A 60 5.41 3.30 0.20
C PHE A 60 5.21 4.75 0.64
N THR A 61 3.97 5.22 0.78
CA THR A 61 3.67 6.58 1.25
C THR A 61 4.16 6.84 2.68
N LEU A 62 4.02 5.86 3.59
CA LEU A 62 4.62 5.93 4.94
C LEU A 62 6.14 6.16 4.88
N GLY A 63 6.83 5.44 3.98
CA GLY A 63 8.26 5.61 3.77
C GLY A 63 8.63 7.00 3.24
N ARG A 64 7.77 7.61 2.42
CA ARG A 64 7.94 8.99 1.94
C ARG A 64 7.67 10.04 3.03
N LEU A 65 6.86 9.71 4.02
CA LEU A 65 6.61 10.52 5.21
C LEU A 65 7.67 10.34 6.30
N GLY A 66 8.66 9.46 6.10
CA GLY A 66 9.70 9.18 7.10
C GLY A 66 9.26 8.25 8.22
N ARG A 67 8.05 7.67 8.14
CA ARG A 67 7.52 6.69 9.10
C ARG A 67 8.02 5.29 8.73
N LEU A 68 9.34 5.11 8.83
CA LEU A 68 10.05 3.97 8.25
C LEU A 68 9.70 2.63 8.91
N GLU A 69 9.53 2.58 10.22
CA GLU A 69 9.16 1.37 10.96
C GLU A 69 7.77 0.87 10.56
N GLU A 70 6.82 1.81 10.43
CA GLU A 70 5.46 1.50 9.99
C GLU A 70 5.43 1.04 8.54
N ALA A 71 6.17 1.73 7.66
CA ALA A 71 6.34 1.33 6.27
C ALA A 71 6.89 -0.09 6.15
N HIS A 72 7.94 -0.41 6.93
CA HIS A 72 8.58 -1.73 6.92
C HIS A 72 7.59 -2.81 7.35
N ARG A 73 6.93 -2.63 8.50
CA ARG A 73 5.92 -3.58 9.01
C ARG A 73 4.81 -3.81 7.99
N THR A 74 4.21 -2.74 7.47
CA THR A 74 3.10 -2.85 6.51
C THR A 74 3.55 -3.52 5.21
N ALA A 75 4.71 -3.17 4.66
CA ALA A 75 5.23 -3.82 3.45
C ALA A 75 5.55 -5.31 3.70
N HIS A 76 6.09 -5.65 4.87
CA HIS A 76 6.40 -7.03 5.23
C HIS A 76 5.14 -7.90 5.28
N GLU A 77 4.10 -7.44 5.98
CA GLU A 77 2.80 -8.13 6.04
C GLU A 77 2.19 -8.35 4.65
N VAL A 78 2.25 -7.35 3.77
CA VAL A 78 1.76 -7.46 2.39
C VAL A 78 2.58 -8.46 1.59
N ALA A 79 3.90 -8.47 1.73
CA ALA A 79 4.77 -9.42 1.05
C ALA A 79 4.47 -10.86 1.47
N GLU A 80 4.20 -11.10 2.76
CA GLU A 80 3.80 -12.42 3.25
C GLU A 80 2.44 -12.85 2.72
N ALA A 81 1.44 -11.97 2.75
CA ALA A 81 0.12 -12.27 2.21
C ALA A 81 0.18 -12.60 0.71
N ARG A 82 0.88 -11.79 -0.08
CA ARG A 82 1.09 -12.04 -1.52
C ARG A 82 1.89 -13.32 -1.76
N ALA A 83 2.89 -13.63 -0.95
CA ALA A 83 3.63 -14.89 -1.07
C ALA A 83 2.74 -16.11 -0.84
N ARG A 84 1.80 -16.05 0.12
CA ARG A 84 0.84 -17.13 0.39
C ARG A 84 -0.21 -17.27 -0.73
N LEU A 85 -0.71 -16.17 -1.27
CA LEU A 85 -1.85 -16.14 -2.20
C LEU A 85 -1.44 -16.28 -3.68
N LEU A 86 -0.33 -15.64 -4.07
CA LEU A 86 0.14 -15.54 -5.45
C LEU A 86 1.42 -16.37 -5.69
N GLY A 87 2.11 -16.74 -4.62
CA GLY A 87 3.40 -17.40 -4.65
C GLY A 87 4.58 -16.45 -4.39
N PRO A 88 5.71 -16.99 -3.89
CA PRO A 88 6.87 -16.18 -3.46
C PRO A 88 7.62 -15.50 -4.62
N ALA A 89 7.45 -15.99 -5.85
CA ALA A 89 8.10 -15.47 -7.05
C ALA A 89 7.16 -14.62 -7.92
N HIS A 90 5.91 -14.40 -7.49
CA HIS A 90 4.98 -13.55 -8.24
C HIS A 90 5.51 -12.10 -8.31
N PRO A 91 5.38 -11.40 -9.45
CA PRO A 91 5.88 -10.03 -9.61
C PRO A 91 5.46 -9.07 -8.50
N ASP A 92 4.19 -9.10 -8.08
CA ASP A 92 3.69 -8.25 -6.99
C ASP A 92 4.30 -8.59 -5.62
N THR A 93 4.61 -9.86 -5.37
CA THR A 93 5.31 -10.29 -4.15
C THR A 93 6.74 -9.76 -4.15
N LEU A 94 7.43 -9.88 -5.28
CA LEU A 94 8.81 -9.40 -5.44
C LEU A 94 8.88 -7.88 -5.33
N ALA A 95 7.95 -7.14 -5.95
CA ALA A 95 7.87 -5.69 -5.86
C ALA A 95 7.72 -5.22 -4.39
N THR A 96 6.85 -5.87 -3.61
CA THR A 96 6.73 -5.53 -2.19
C THR A 96 7.97 -5.91 -1.38
N ARG A 97 8.62 -7.04 -1.66
CA ARG A 97 9.89 -7.41 -0.99
C ARG A 97 11.01 -6.41 -1.28
N GLN A 98 11.06 -5.87 -2.50
CA GLN A 98 11.99 -4.79 -2.83
C GLN A 98 11.72 -3.54 -1.98
N GLU A 99 10.44 -3.19 -1.77
CA GLU A 99 10.08 -2.08 -0.88
C GLU A 99 10.51 -2.36 0.57
N VAL A 100 10.29 -3.58 1.09
CA VAL A 100 10.75 -4.00 2.42
C VAL A 100 12.26 -3.79 2.57
N ALA A 101 13.04 -4.28 1.59
CA ALA A 101 14.50 -4.15 1.59
C ALA A 101 14.95 -2.68 1.49
N HIS A 102 14.26 -1.88 0.69
CA HIS A 102 14.53 -0.44 0.56
C HIS A 102 14.33 0.29 1.89
N VAL A 103 13.18 0.06 2.54
CA VAL A 103 12.86 0.70 3.83
C VAL A 103 13.83 0.22 4.93
N LEU A 104 14.14 -1.08 4.98
CA LEU A 104 15.10 -1.62 5.94
C LEU A 104 16.50 -1.00 5.77
N GLY A 105 16.95 -0.81 4.53
CA GLY A 105 18.22 -0.15 4.24
C GLY A 105 18.24 1.34 4.63
N ARG A 106 17.08 1.99 4.74
CA ARG A 106 16.96 3.35 5.26
C ARG A 106 16.94 3.38 6.79
N LEU A 107 16.27 2.42 7.44
CA LEU A 107 16.27 2.26 8.90
C LEU A 107 17.70 2.09 9.43
N GLY A 108 18.47 1.14 8.88
CA GLY A 108 19.85 0.89 9.31
C GLY A 108 20.88 1.96 8.93
N ARG A 109 20.48 3.04 8.26
CA ARG A 109 21.31 4.25 8.02
C ARG A 109 20.92 5.43 8.91
N GLY A 110 19.80 5.31 9.63
CA GLY A 110 19.34 6.30 10.61
C GLY A 110 19.84 6.04 12.03
N GLU A 111 20.48 4.89 12.25
CA GLU A 111 21.26 4.52 13.45
C GLU A 111 22.74 4.91 13.27
#